data_AF-A0A7S0FY60-F1
#
_entry.id   AF-A0A7S0FY60-F1
#
_cell.length_a   1.000
_cell.length_b   1.000
_cell.length_c   1.000
_cell.angle_alpha   90.00
_cell.angle_beta   90.00
_cell.angle_gamma   90.00
#
_symmetry.space_group_name_H-M   'P 1'
#
loop_
_entity.id
_entity.type
_entity.pdbx_description
1 polymer ?
#
loop_
_entity_poly.entity_id
_entity_poly.type
_entity_poly.pdbx_seq_one_letter_code
_entity_poly.pdbx_strand_id
1 'polypeptide(L)'
;MVKDDDTYVHVPNLMRALNKSRNGKPLWQQPVSFGRRGRGCPGVCGGSGWVLSTPLAEQLVGRYGDRYLQFAAEMIVNHIGHYDVYVPTVVSWLGYKLEDMLEMNDFSPTDEKKIVELEQGWDTTVKCIRLNYSRCSRSASPATWHIKHNFGDSLKLLDAEP
;
A
#
# COMPACT_ATOMS: atom_id res chain seq x y z
N MET A 1 2.56 -1.28 10.05
CA MET A 1 1.77 -1.09 8.83
C MET A 1 0.43 -0.53 9.24
N VAL A 2 -0.04 0.51 8.55
CA VAL A 2 -1.42 1.02 8.63
C VAL A 2 -2.20 0.33 7.53
N LYS A 3 -3.38 -0.20 7.84
CA LYS A 3 -4.22 -0.94 6.89
C LYS A 3 -5.69 -0.82 7.26
N ASP A 4 -6.56 -1.09 6.29
CA ASP A 4 -7.99 -1.21 6.52
C ASP A 4 -8.31 -2.58 7.15
N ASP A 5 -9.49 -2.74 7.72
CA ASP A 5 -9.93 -3.99 8.36
C ASP A 5 -10.16 -5.10 7.33
N ASP A 6 -10.52 -4.74 6.10
CA ASP A 6 -10.69 -5.61 4.93
C ASP A 6 -9.42 -5.79 4.08
N THR A 7 -8.26 -5.30 4.54
CA THR A 7 -6.96 -5.60 3.91
C THR A 7 -6.37 -6.91 4.45
N TYR A 8 -6.17 -7.89 3.57
CA TYR A 8 -5.36 -9.08 3.83
C TYR A 8 -3.87 -8.79 3.66
N VAL A 9 -3.04 -9.43 4.48
CA VAL A 9 -1.58 -9.26 4.46
C VAL A 9 -0.89 -10.62 4.51
N HIS A 10 -0.20 -11.00 3.43
CA HIS A 10 0.69 -12.16 3.40
C HIS A 10 2.05 -11.78 3.99
N VAL A 11 2.21 -12.00 5.30
CA VAL A 11 3.40 -11.58 6.07
C VAL A 11 4.72 -12.07 5.45
N PRO A 12 4.87 -13.34 5.01
CA PRO A 12 6.12 -13.79 4.39
C PRO A 12 6.51 -12.99 3.14
N ASN A 13 5.55 -12.71 2.25
CA ASN A 13 5.80 -11.92 1.04
C ASN A 13 6.10 -10.46 1.38
N LEU A 14 5.38 -9.88 2.35
CA LEU A 14 5.65 -8.52 2.84
C LEU A 14 7.09 -8.40 3.35
N MET A 15 7.51 -9.31 4.23
CA MET A 15 8.86 -9.31 4.79
C MET A 15 9.93 -9.53 3.71
N ARG A 16 9.65 -10.37 2.71
CA ARG A 16 10.54 -10.58 1.56
C ARG A 16 10.72 -9.30 0.74
N ALA A 17 9.64 -8.59 0.42
CA ALA A 17 9.67 -7.32 -0.31
C ALA A 17 10.47 -6.25 0.47
N LEU A 18 10.14 -6.11 1.75
CA LEU A 18 10.80 -5.22 2.71
C LEU A 18 12.29 -5.51 2.91
N ASN A 19 12.73 -6.75 2.72
CA ASN A 19 14.14 -7.12 2.80
C ASN A 19 14.91 -6.79 1.52
N LYS A 20 14.26 -6.83 0.35
CA LYS A 20 14.86 -6.43 -0.94
C LYS A 20 15.13 -4.93 -1.02
N SER A 21 14.29 -4.10 -0.39
CA SER A 21 14.43 -2.64 -0.39
C SER A 21 15.53 -2.12 0.54
N ARG A 22 16.31 -3.00 1.18
CA ARG A 22 17.36 -2.60 2.13
C ARG A 22 18.61 -2.14 1.38
N ASN A 23 19.02 -0.89 1.61
CA ASN A 23 20.39 -0.43 1.35
C ASN A 23 21.40 -1.02 2.36
N GLY A 24 21.36 -2.34 2.59
CA GLY A 24 22.22 -3.05 3.54
C GLY A 24 21.94 -2.84 5.03
N LYS A 25 20.93 -2.04 5.40
CA LYS A 25 20.53 -1.79 6.81
C LYS A 25 19.18 -2.43 7.16
N PRO A 26 18.88 -2.72 8.43
CA PRO A 26 17.53 -3.08 8.87
C PRO A 26 16.53 -1.94 8.65
N LEU A 27 15.27 -2.26 8.35
CA LEU A 27 14.22 -1.24 8.11
C LEU A 27 13.94 -0.34 9.31
N TRP A 28 14.04 -0.87 10.53
CA TRP A 28 13.85 -0.10 11.75
C TRP A 28 14.96 0.95 11.98
N GLN A 29 16.05 0.91 11.19
CA GLN A 29 17.12 1.91 11.21
C GLN A 29 17.06 2.89 10.02
N GLN A 30 16.14 2.68 9.08
CA GLN A 30 16.07 3.46 7.86
C GLN A 30 14.76 4.23 7.82
N PRO A 31 14.78 5.56 7.62
CA PRO A 31 13.56 6.33 7.46
C PRO A 31 12.97 6.11 6.07
N VAL A 32 12.16 5.06 5.94
CA VAL A 32 11.50 4.65 4.70
C VAL A 32 9.99 4.48 4.87
N SER A 33 9.27 4.73 3.78
CA SER A 33 7.82 4.67 3.67
C SER A 33 7.44 4.02 2.34
N PHE A 34 6.62 2.97 2.38
CA PHE A 34 6.17 2.21 1.22
C PHE A 34 4.65 2.20 1.12
N GLY A 35 4.14 2.24 -0.10
CA GLY A 35 2.72 2.06 -0.40
C GLY A 35 2.53 1.75 -1.88
N ARG A 36 1.30 1.42 -2.28
CA ARG A 36 0.96 1.36 -3.70
C ARG A 36 0.78 2.77 -4.25
N ARG A 37 1.57 3.14 -5.25
CA ARG A 37 1.32 4.33 -6.08
C ARG A 37 0.68 3.91 -7.41
N GLY A 38 -0.18 4.75 -7.97
CA GLY A 38 -0.82 4.47 -9.25
C GLY A 38 -1.46 5.71 -9.87
N ARG A 39 -1.58 5.75 -11.19
CA ARG A 39 -2.33 6.81 -11.89
C ARG A 39 -3.78 6.77 -11.39
N GLY A 40 -4.35 7.92 -11.00
CA GLY A 40 -5.68 8.01 -10.37
C GLY A 40 -5.75 7.73 -8.87
N CYS A 41 -4.66 7.31 -8.23
CA CYS A 41 -4.45 7.44 -6.79
C CYS A 41 -3.37 8.51 -6.55
N PRO A 42 -3.71 9.77 -6.22
CA PRO A 42 -2.70 10.78 -5.93
C PRO A 42 -1.86 10.46 -4.67
N GLY A 43 -2.32 9.48 -3.87
CA GLY A 43 -1.74 9.04 -2.61
C GLY A 43 -1.17 7.62 -2.61
N VAL A 44 -1.31 6.97 -1.46
CA VAL A 44 -1.38 5.51 -1.38
C VAL A 44 -2.74 5.10 -1.94
N CYS A 45 -2.82 4.04 -2.74
CA CYS A 45 -4.12 3.42 -3.00
C CYS A 45 -4.54 2.64 -1.74
N GLY A 46 -5.45 3.21 -0.95
CA GLY A 46 -5.69 2.87 0.46
C GLY A 46 -5.88 1.40 0.78
N GLY A 47 -6.56 0.67 -0.10
CA GLY A 47 -6.81 -0.77 0.05
C GLY A 47 -5.56 -1.65 0.22
N SER A 48 -4.41 -1.17 -0.27
CA SER A 48 -3.14 -1.88 -0.17
C SER A 48 -2.41 -1.68 1.16
N GLY A 49 -2.81 -0.68 1.95
CA GLY A 49 -2.16 -0.23 3.18
C GLY A 49 -0.93 0.65 2.98
N TRP A 50 -0.34 1.08 4.10
CA TRP A 50 0.85 1.93 4.16
C TRP A 50 1.86 1.35 5.16
N VAL A 51 3.09 1.12 4.71
CA VAL A 51 4.19 0.68 5.56
C VAL A 51 5.10 1.86 5.83
N LEU A 52 5.32 2.17 7.11
CA LEU A 52 6.32 3.14 7.52
C LEU A 52 7.28 2.49 8.52
N SER A 53 8.55 2.89 8.42
CA SER A 53 9.60 2.53 9.36
C SER A 53 9.42 3.22 10.73
N THR A 54 9.97 2.62 11.78
CA THR A 54 9.95 3.20 13.14
C THR A 54 10.50 4.63 13.19
N PRO A 55 11.66 4.96 12.58
CA PRO A 55 12.19 6.32 12.64
C PRO A 55 11.28 7.36 11.97
N LEU A 56 10.53 6.99 10.92
CA LEU A 56 9.52 7.88 10.35
C LEU A 56 8.30 8.01 11.24
N ALA A 57 7.85 6.91 11.87
CA ALA A 57 6.72 6.93 12.79
C ALA A 57 6.98 7.89 13.95
N GLU A 58 8.15 7.78 14.56
CA GLU A 58 8.57 8.62 15.68
C GLU A 58 8.68 10.10 15.28
N GLN A 59 9.21 10.41 14.10
CA GLN A 59 9.25 11.78 13.62
C GLN A 59 7.85 12.34 13.33
N LEU A 60 6.99 11.53 12.71
CA LEU A 60 5.61 11.93 12.41
C LEU A 60 4.86 12.25 13.69
N VAL A 61 4.88 11.37 14.68
CA VAL A 61 4.16 11.56 15.94
C VAL A 61 4.83 12.63 16.81
N GLY A 62 6.14 12.56 16.99
CA GLY A 62 6.86 13.39 17.96
C GLY A 62 7.14 14.83 17.51
N ARG A 63 7.23 15.09 16.20
CA ARG A 63 7.53 16.45 15.67
C ARG A 63 6.41 17.06 14.84
N TYR A 64 5.61 16.23 14.18
CA TYR A 64 4.60 16.68 13.23
C TYR A 64 3.18 16.26 13.61
N GLY A 65 2.97 15.70 14.81
CA GLY A 65 1.69 15.15 15.26
C GLY A 65 0.57 16.21 15.23
N ASP A 66 0.81 17.37 15.85
CA ASP A 66 -0.17 18.46 15.88
C ASP A 66 -0.49 18.99 14.48
N ARG A 67 0.54 19.16 13.65
CA ARG A 67 0.39 19.58 12.25
C ARG A 67 -0.43 18.56 11.46
N TYR A 68 -0.20 17.27 11.68
CA TYR A 68 -0.95 16.19 11.04
C TYR A 68 -2.42 16.21 11.48
N LEU A 69 -2.71 16.36 12.78
CA LEU A 69 -4.07 16.42 13.28
C LEU A 69 -4.83 17.63 12.73
N GLN A 70 -4.20 18.81 12.69
CA GLN A 70 -4.79 20.00 12.09
C GLN A 70 -5.09 19.78 10.60
N PHE A 71 -4.11 19.27 9.86
CA PHE A 71 -4.29 18.99 8.44
C PHE A 71 -5.38 17.94 8.19
N ALA A 72 -5.43 16.86 8.97
CA ALA A 72 -6.48 15.86 8.87
C ALA A 72 -7.87 16.46 9.14
N ALA A 73 -8.00 17.33 10.15
CA ALA A 73 -9.24 18.05 10.43
C ALA A 73 -9.65 18.97 9.26
N GLU A 74 -8.71 19.70 8.66
CA GLU A 74 -8.95 20.54 7.48
C GLU A 74 -9.40 19.69 6.28
N MET A 75 -8.77 18.54 6.03
CA MET A 75 -9.16 17.64 4.95
C MET A 75 -10.56 17.06 5.15
N ILE A 76 -10.93 16.71 6.39
CA ILE A 76 -12.29 16.26 6.73
C ILE A 76 -13.33 17.36 6.46
N VAL A 77 -13.05 18.60 6.90
CA VAL A 77 -13.94 19.76 6.64
C VAL A 77 -14.11 20.01 5.14
N ASN A 78 -13.06 19.79 4.35
CA ASN A 78 -13.10 19.90 2.88
C ASN A 78 -13.66 18.65 2.17
N HIS A 79 -14.27 17.71 2.89
CA HIS A 79 -14.83 16.47 2.37
C HIS A 79 -13.81 15.52 1.69
N ILE A 80 -12.53 15.63 2.03
CA ILE A 80 -11.47 14.71 1.62
C ILE A 80 -11.09 13.85 2.84
N GLY A 81 -11.98 12.93 3.20
CA GLY A 81 -11.83 12.08 4.40
C GLY A 81 -10.86 10.90 4.26
N HIS A 82 -10.29 10.69 3.08
CA HIS A 82 -9.46 9.53 2.75
C HIS A 82 -7.99 9.79 3.11
N TYR A 83 -7.48 9.10 4.14
CA TYR A 83 -6.14 9.38 4.67
C TYR A 83 -5.00 9.01 3.72
N ASP A 84 -5.20 7.93 2.98
CA ASP A 84 -4.32 7.36 1.98
C ASP A 84 -3.97 8.37 0.88
N VAL A 85 -4.92 9.22 0.48
CA VAL A 85 -4.77 10.28 -0.54
C VAL A 85 -3.64 11.26 -0.20
N TYR A 86 -3.46 11.59 1.08
CA TYR A 86 -2.51 12.60 1.52
C TYR A 86 -1.26 12.05 2.20
N VAL A 87 -1.08 10.73 2.26
CA VAL A 87 0.15 10.10 2.76
C VAL A 87 1.42 10.66 2.11
N PRO A 88 1.52 10.84 0.76
CA PRO A 88 2.73 11.42 0.17
C PRO A 88 3.03 12.83 0.66
N THR A 89 2.00 13.65 0.88
CA THR A 89 2.14 15.00 1.43
C THR A 89 2.71 14.93 2.85
N VAL A 90 2.16 14.07 3.70
CA VAL A 90 2.63 13.89 5.08
C VAL A 90 4.07 13.38 5.12
N VAL A 91 4.42 12.40 4.29
CA VAL A 91 5.80 11.87 4.18
C VAL A 91 6.77 12.96 3.69
N SER A 92 6.31 13.88 2.82
CA SER A 92 7.15 14.98 2.33
C SER A 92 7.50 16.02 3.40
N TRP A 93 6.65 16.22 4.41
CA TRP A 93 6.98 17.10 5.55
C TRP A 93 8.16 16.58 6.36
N LEU A 94 8.35 15.26 6.37
CA LEU A 94 9.47 14.60 7.02
C LEU A 94 10.76 14.69 6.18
N GLY A 95 10.70 15.21 4.96
CA GLY A 95 11.83 15.27 4.02
C GLY A 95 12.06 13.98 3.22
N TYR A 96 11.10 13.07 3.23
CA TYR A 96 11.19 11.77 2.54
C TYR A 96 10.16 11.66 1.41
N LYS A 97 10.23 10.58 0.65
CA LYS A 97 9.27 10.25 -0.41
C LYS A 97 8.60 8.91 -0.09
N LEU A 98 7.35 8.78 -0.52
CA LEU A 98 6.68 7.49 -0.56
C LEU A 98 7.26 6.67 -1.71
N GLU A 99 7.86 5.53 -1.38
CA GLU A 99 8.36 4.55 -2.33
C GLU A 99 7.22 3.63 -2.78
N ASP A 100 7.13 3.38 -4.08
CA ASP A 100 6.16 2.44 -4.61
C ASP A 100 6.65 1.00 -4.39
N MET A 101 5.79 0.16 -3.82
CA MET A 101 6.07 -1.25 -3.59
C MET A 101 5.12 -2.10 -4.44
N LEU A 102 5.69 -2.80 -5.43
CA LEU A 102 4.90 -3.59 -6.38
C LEU A 102 4.18 -4.77 -5.72
N GLU A 103 4.68 -5.26 -4.59
CA GLU A 103 4.03 -6.30 -3.80
C GLU A 103 2.76 -5.80 -3.08
N MET A 104 2.55 -4.49 -2.96
CA MET A 104 1.35 -3.95 -2.33
C MET A 104 0.21 -3.85 -3.35
N ASN A 105 -0.75 -4.77 -3.29
CA ASN A 105 -1.93 -4.73 -4.14
C ASN A 105 -3.15 -4.17 -3.40
N ASP A 106 -3.81 -3.29 -4.13
CA ASP A 106 -5.11 -2.66 -3.92
C ASP A 106 -6.47 -3.33 -3.95
N PHE A 107 -6.46 -4.56 -4.44
CA PHE A 107 -7.59 -5.17 -5.11
C PHE A 107 -7.68 -6.58 -4.59
N SER A 108 -8.86 -7.18 -4.69
CA SER A 108 -9.06 -8.57 -4.36
C SER A 108 -8.55 -9.46 -5.51
N PRO A 109 -8.08 -10.69 -5.23
CA PRO A 109 -7.81 -11.68 -6.28
C PRO A 109 -9.02 -11.95 -7.18
N THR A 110 -10.23 -11.68 -6.66
CA THR A 110 -11.51 -11.90 -7.34
C THR A 110 -12.10 -10.64 -8.00
N ASP A 111 -11.44 -9.47 -7.93
CA ASP A 111 -11.96 -8.22 -8.50
C ASP A 111 -11.84 -8.17 -10.02
N GLU A 112 -12.91 -8.59 -10.73
CA GLU A 112 -12.92 -8.68 -12.20
C GLU A 112 -12.77 -7.34 -12.93
N LYS A 113 -13.34 -6.26 -12.38
CA LYS A 113 -13.49 -4.96 -13.07
C LYS A 113 -12.18 -4.18 -13.26
N LYS A 114 -11.10 -4.52 -12.55
CA LYS A 114 -9.84 -3.73 -12.55
C LYS A 114 -8.61 -4.45 -13.08
N ILE A 115 -8.75 -5.74 -13.40
CA ILE A 115 -7.76 -6.49 -14.21
C ILE A 115 -7.58 -5.83 -15.58
N VAL A 116 -8.68 -5.34 -16.17
CA VAL A 116 -8.68 -4.64 -17.45
C VAL A 116 -7.90 -3.32 -17.39
N GLU A 117 -7.91 -2.59 -16.27
CA GLU A 117 -7.20 -1.31 -16.11
C GLU A 117 -5.67 -1.48 -16.03
N LEU A 118 -5.22 -2.56 -15.36
CA LEU A 118 -3.80 -2.95 -15.33
C LEU A 118 -3.34 -3.55 -16.68
N GLU A 119 -4.21 -4.32 -17.36
CA GLU A 119 -3.94 -4.83 -18.70
C GLU A 119 -3.93 -3.73 -19.79
N GLN A 120 -4.67 -2.62 -19.59
CA GLN A 120 -4.72 -1.46 -20.50
C GLN A 120 -3.68 -0.36 -20.21
N GLY A 121 -2.77 -0.55 -19.25
CA GLY A 121 -1.57 0.29 -19.10
C GLY A 121 -1.77 1.62 -18.37
N TRP A 122 -2.63 1.68 -17.35
CA TRP A 122 -2.76 2.87 -16.50
C TRP A 122 -1.45 3.31 -15.84
N ASP A 123 -0.58 2.35 -15.55
CA ASP A 123 0.85 2.57 -15.33
C ASP A 123 1.60 1.78 -16.39
N THR A 124 2.00 2.44 -17.48
CA THR A 124 2.66 1.81 -18.64
C THR A 124 3.97 1.09 -18.29
N THR A 125 4.45 1.24 -17.06
CA THR A 125 5.68 0.61 -16.56
C THR A 125 5.46 -0.70 -15.82
N VAL A 126 4.23 -1.03 -15.41
CA VAL A 126 3.93 -2.22 -14.60
C VAL A 126 3.17 -3.26 -15.43
N LYS A 127 3.78 -4.44 -15.60
CA LYS A 127 3.16 -5.56 -16.30
C LYS A 127 2.22 -6.32 -15.38
N CYS A 128 1.04 -6.64 -15.87
CA CYS A 128 0.12 -7.57 -15.23
C CYS A 128 0.74 -8.98 -15.17
N ILE A 129 0.87 -9.54 -13.97
CA ILE A 129 1.32 -10.91 -13.72
C ILE A 129 0.10 -11.74 -13.33
N ARG A 130 -0.18 -12.79 -14.11
CA ARG A 130 -1.24 -13.75 -13.80
C ARG A 130 -0.73 -14.75 -12.77
N LEU A 131 -1.50 -14.96 -11.71
CA LEU A 131 -1.24 -15.93 -10.65
C LEU A 131 -2.33 -16.99 -10.67
N ASN A 132 -2.10 -18.13 -10.02
CA ASN A 132 -3.09 -19.21 -9.99
C ASN A 132 -4.40 -18.81 -9.31
N TYR A 133 -4.32 -17.85 -8.40
CA TYR A 133 -5.42 -17.41 -7.54
C TYR A 133 -5.86 -15.96 -7.83
N SER A 134 -5.11 -15.22 -8.66
CA SER A 134 -5.44 -13.86 -9.08
C SER A 134 -5.19 -13.68 -10.56
N ARG A 135 -6.16 -13.11 -11.27
CA ARG A 135 -6.03 -12.84 -12.70
C ARG A 135 -5.02 -11.73 -13.00
N CYS A 136 -4.71 -10.84 -12.05
CA CYS A 136 -3.70 -9.80 -12.27
C CYS A 136 -3.08 -9.32 -10.95
N SER A 137 -1.76 -9.24 -10.94
CA SER A 137 -0.94 -8.69 -9.86
C SER A 137 0.21 -7.87 -10.43
N ARG A 138 0.71 -6.89 -9.66
CA ARG A 138 1.92 -6.12 -10.01
C ARG A 138 3.22 -6.85 -9.65
N SER A 139 3.11 -7.92 -8.87
CA SER A 139 4.23 -8.76 -8.42
C SER A 139 3.88 -10.25 -8.50
N ALA A 140 4.90 -11.07 -8.73
CA ALA A 140 4.80 -12.53 -8.64
C ALA A 140 4.67 -13.05 -7.20
N SER A 141 4.90 -12.18 -6.20
CA SER A 141 4.75 -12.49 -4.77
C SER A 141 4.07 -11.31 -4.06
N PRO A 142 2.79 -11.05 -4.33
CA PRO A 142 2.07 -9.96 -3.71
C PRO A 142 1.92 -10.19 -2.21
N ALA A 143 1.87 -9.09 -1.47
CA ALA A 143 1.93 -9.05 -0.02
C ALA A 143 0.64 -8.55 0.61
N THR A 144 -0.16 -7.76 -0.11
CA THR A 144 -1.42 -7.20 0.40
C THR A 144 -2.52 -7.31 -0.63
N TRP A 145 -3.78 -7.41 -0.17
CA TRP A 145 -4.96 -7.45 -1.02
C TRP A 145 -6.12 -6.72 -0.32
N HIS A 146 -6.86 -5.89 -1.06
CA HIS A 146 -8.07 -5.24 -0.53
C HIS A 146 -9.30 -6.10 -0.81
N ILE A 147 -9.90 -6.69 0.20
CA ILE A 147 -10.97 -7.67 0.03
C ILE A 147 -12.33 -7.05 0.35
N LYS A 148 -12.84 -6.21 -0.56
CA LYS A 148 -14.14 -5.53 -0.41
C LYS A 148 -15.34 -6.48 -0.51
N HIS A 149 -15.19 -7.55 -1.29
CA HIS A 149 -16.26 -8.47 -1.65
C HIS A 149 -15.75 -9.91 -1.63
N ASN A 150 -16.68 -10.88 -1.51
CA ASN A 150 -16.38 -12.32 -1.55
C ASN A 150 -15.25 -12.72 -0.58
N PHE A 151 -15.32 -12.22 0.66
CA PHE A 151 -14.22 -12.32 1.63
C PHE A 151 -13.78 -13.76 1.88
N GLY A 152 -14.72 -14.66 2.13
CA GLY A 152 -14.41 -16.07 2.39
C GLY A 152 -13.72 -16.78 1.22
N ASP A 153 -14.14 -16.52 -0.02
CA ASP A 153 -13.52 -17.15 -1.19
C ASP A 153 -12.17 -16.53 -1.53
N SER A 154 -12.04 -15.21 -1.36
CA SER A 154 -10.77 -14.51 -1.52
C SER A 154 -9.74 -14.98 -0.49
N LEU A 155 -10.14 -15.18 0.77
CA LEU A 155 -9.26 -15.74 1.79
C LEU A 155 -8.82 -17.17 1.46
N LYS A 156 -9.74 -18.05 1.05
CA LYS A 156 -9.37 -19.43 0.64
C LYS A 156 -8.34 -19.45 -0.48
N LEU A 157 -8.47 -18.54 -1.44
CA LEU A 157 -7.53 -18.38 -2.55
C LEU A 157 -6.15 -17.91 -2.08
N LEU A 158 -6.11 -17.01 -1.09
CA LEU A 158 -4.87 -16.44 -0.55
C LEU A 158 -4.17 -17.37 0.44
N ASP A 159 -4.92 -18.09 1.28
CA ASP A 159 -4.36 -19.07 2.23
C ASP A 159 -3.81 -20.33 1.53
N ALA A 160 -4.20 -20.56 0.27
CA ALA A 160 -3.61 -21.58 -0.58
C ALA A 160 -2.25 -21.18 -1.18
N GLU A 161 -1.78 -19.95 -0.94
CA GLU A 161 -0.47 -19.48 -1.36
C GLU A 161 0.64 -20.02 -0.44
N PRO A 162 1.72 -20.62 -0.99
CA PRO A 162 2.85 -21.13 -0.20
C PRO A 162 3.84 -20.06 0.28
#